data_AF-A0A7Y7QJN0-F1
#
_entry.id   AF-A0A7Y7QJN0-F1
#
_cell.length_a   1.000
_cell.length_b   1.000
_cell.length_c   1.000
_cell.angle_alpha   90.00
_cell.angle_beta   90.00
_cell.angle_gamma   90.00
#
_symmetry.space_group_name_H-M   'P 1'
#
loop_
_entity.id
_entity.type
_entity.pdbx_description
1 polymer ?
#
loop_
_entity_poly.entity_id
_entity_poly.type
_entity_poly.pdbx_seq_one_letter_code
_entity_poly.pdbx_strand_id
1 'polypeptide(L)'
;MIIWLIRINKITTKDYNYVARVFKKIGFVPRTITPIIFIKALFYHTLQKKSWRSISLLLNCNHIALHSFYSNYGNNKEIKKIFHHFCESRVIVFIGENKTFSCDDLDNKDYFLKLTKQELDNIFES
;
A
#
# COMPACT_ATOMS: atom_id res chain seq x y z
N MET A 1 -7.52 -3.99 18.45
CA MET A 1 -7.56 -2.93 17.40
C MET A 1 -6.53 -3.30 16.35
N ILE A 2 -6.95 -3.50 15.10
CA ILE A 2 -6.06 -3.88 14.00
C ILE A 2 -5.27 -2.64 13.59
N ILE A 3 -3.95 -2.64 13.78
CA ILE A 3 -3.11 -1.48 13.46
C ILE A 3 -2.16 -1.81 12.31
N TRP A 4 -2.23 -0.96 11.28
CA TRP A 4 -1.33 -0.97 10.14
C TRP A 4 -0.43 0.26 10.17
N LEU A 5 0.87 0.05 10.05
CA LEU A 5 1.86 1.09 9.86
C LEU A 5 2.20 1.23 8.38
N ILE A 6 2.12 2.46 7.88
CA ILE A 6 2.51 2.82 6.51
C ILE A 6 3.72 3.75 6.60
N ARG A 7 4.90 3.22 6.29
CA ARG A 7 6.22 3.83 6.44
C ARG A 7 6.69 4.40 5.11
N ILE A 8 6.03 5.47 4.66
CA ILE A 8 6.30 6.11 3.35
C ILE A 8 7.77 6.54 3.20
N ASN A 9 8.45 6.86 4.31
CA ASN A 9 9.88 7.20 4.35
C ASN A 9 10.81 6.06 3.90
N LYS A 10 10.33 4.80 3.87
CA LYS A 10 11.08 3.64 3.37
C LYS A 10 10.93 3.45 1.85
N ILE A 11 10.06 4.21 1.18
CA ILE A 11 9.89 4.14 -0.27
C ILE A 11 11.14 4.71 -0.95
N THR A 12 11.70 3.93 -1.86
CA THR A 12 12.91 4.25 -2.61
C THR A 12 12.61 4.44 -4.10
N THR A 13 13.55 5.01 -4.86
CA THR A 13 13.43 5.15 -6.32
C THR A 13 13.16 3.82 -7.04
N LYS A 14 13.66 2.69 -6.52
CA LYS A 14 13.39 1.36 -7.09
C LYS A 14 11.90 1.02 -7.05
N ASP A 15 11.20 1.45 -6.01
CA ASP A 15 9.77 1.22 -5.82
C ASP A 15 8.93 2.03 -6.80
N TYR A 16 9.32 3.30 -7.05
CA TYR A 16 8.69 4.13 -8.08
C TYR A 16 8.78 3.47 -9.45
N ASN A 17 9.96 2.96 -9.81
CA ASN A 17 10.19 2.28 -11.08
C ASN A 17 9.42 0.96 -11.18
N TYR A 18 9.34 0.20 -10.08
CA TYR A 18 8.53 -1.02 -10.03
C TYR A 18 7.05 -0.71 -10.26
N VAL A 19 6.48 0.25 -9.53
CA VAL A 19 5.08 0.66 -9.66
C VAL A 19 4.78 1.15 -11.08
N ALA A 20 5.64 1.98 -11.66
CA ALA A 20 5.47 2.46 -13.03
C ALA A 20 5.42 1.32 -14.06
N ARG A 21 6.26 0.28 -13.90
CA ARG A 21 6.23 -0.91 -14.75
C ARG A 21 4.92 -1.70 -14.59
N VAL A 22 4.44 -1.87 -13.36
CA VAL A 22 3.16 -2.54 -13.11
C VAL A 22 2.00 -1.75 -13.72
N PHE A 23 2.00 -0.42 -13.57
CA PHE A 23 0.98 0.47 -14.11
C PHE A 23 0.91 0.39 -15.63
N LYS A 24 2.07 0.42 -16.29
CA LYS A 24 2.16 0.19 -17.74
C LYS A 24 1.62 -1.19 -18.13
N LYS A 25 1.92 -2.24 -17.37
CA LYS A 25 1.46 -3.61 -17.62
C LYS A 25 -0.06 -3.76 -17.54
N ILE A 26 -0.72 -3.06 -16.61
CA ILE A 26 -2.19 -3.05 -16.49
C ILE A 26 -2.87 -2.04 -17.42
N GLY A 27 -2.10 -1.34 -18.27
CA GLY A 27 -2.63 -0.34 -19.20
C GLY A 27 -3.05 0.97 -18.54
N PHE A 28 -2.66 1.23 -17.29
CA PHE A 28 -2.97 2.46 -16.57
C PHE A 28 -1.80 3.44 -16.62
N VAL A 29 -1.98 4.56 -17.32
CA VAL A 29 -0.95 5.60 -17.47
C VAL A 29 -1.55 6.94 -17.02
N PRO A 30 -1.42 7.30 -15.73
CA PRO A 30 -1.98 8.56 -15.25
C PRO A 30 -1.19 9.76 -15.79
N ARG A 31 -1.90 10.81 -16.22
CA ARG A 31 -1.28 11.99 -16.86
C ARG A 31 -0.74 13.01 -15.86
N THR A 32 -1.49 13.26 -14.78
CA THR A 32 -1.22 14.37 -13.84
C THR A 32 -0.76 13.90 -12.46
N ILE A 33 -1.14 12.68 -12.08
CA ILE A 33 -0.86 12.13 -10.76
C ILE A 33 0.21 11.04 -10.91
N THR A 34 1.26 11.12 -10.10
CA THR A 34 2.33 10.10 -10.13
C THR A 34 1.77 8.73 -9.72
N PRO A 35 2.11 7.64 -10.41
CA PRO A 35 1.67 6.27 -10.09
C PRO A 35 1.73 5.89 -8.60
N ILE A 36 2.81 6.27 -7.91
CA ILE A 36 2.98 5.96 -6.49
C ILE A 36 1.88 6.54 -5.60
N ILE A 37 1.25 7.66 -5.98
CA ILE A 37 0.20 8.31 -5.19
C ILE A 37 -1.04 7.40 -5.15
N PHE A 38 -1.39 6.76 -6.26
CA PHE A 38 -2.46 5.78 -6.30
C PHE A 38 -2.16 4.60 -5.37
N ILE A 39 -0.92 4.12 -5.34
CA ILE A 39 -0.53 3.03 -4.43
C ILE A 39 -0.58 3.44 -2.95
N LYS A 40 -0.09 4.63 -2.61
CA LYS A 40 -0.24 5.18 -1.26
C LYS A 40 -1.71 5.27 -0.87
N ALA A 41 -2.56 5.74 -1.78
CA ALA A 41 -4.01 5.81 -1.57
C ALA A 41 -4.63 4.43 -1.33
N LEU A 42 -4.23 3.41 -2.10
CA LEU A 42 -4.65 2.03 -1.87
C LEU A 42 -4.24 1.54 -0.47
N PHE A 43 -3.03 1.82 0.00
CA PHE A 43 -2.63 1.42 1.36
C PHE A 43 -3.53 2.03 2.42
N TYR A 44 -3.79 3.34 2.34
CA TYR A 44 -4.66 4.02 3.28
C TYR A 44 -6.11 3.52 3.22
N HIS A 45 -6.60 3.22 2.03
CA HIS A 45 -7.96 2.72 1.84
C HIS A 45 -8.11 1.27 2.31
N THR A 46 -7.27 0.37 1.80
CA THR A 46 -7.39 -1.08 2.02
C THR A 46 -6.98 -1.47 3.44
N LEU A 47 -5.87 -0.93 3.94
CA LEU A 47 -5.26 -1.35 5.21
C LEU A 47 -5.78 -0.55 6.40
N GLN A 48 -5.93 0.77 6.24
CA GLN A 48 -6.37 1.66 7.33
C GLN A 48 -7.84 2.08 7.23
N LYS A 49 -8.59 1.55 6.25
CA LYS A 49 -10.03 1.81 6.03
C LYS A 49 -10.38 3.30 5.97
N LYS A 50 -9.45 4.15 5.49
CA LYS A 50 -9.70 5.59 5.33
C LYS A 50 -10.62 5.84 4.14
N SER A 51 -11.47 6.86 4.27
CA SER A 51 -12.34 7.31 3.18
C SER A 51 -11.54 8.02 2.08
N TRP A 52 -12.01 7.95 0.83
CA TRP A 52 -11.36 8.60 -0.30
C TRP A 52 -11.18 10.11 -0.13
N ARG A 53 -12.13 10.78 0.55
CA ARG A 53 -12.03 12.21 0.88
C ARG A 53 -10.90 12.49 1.87
N SER A 54 -10.74 11.67 2.90
CA SER A 54 -9.63 11.80 3.84
C SER A 54 -8.28 11.56 3.15
N ILE A 55 -8.23 10.55 2.26
CA ILE A 55 -7.03 10.21 1.51
C ILE A 55 -6.65 11.33 0.53
N SER A 56 -7.62 11.95 -0.16
CA SER A 56 -7.33 13.08 -1.06
C SER A 56 -6.69 14.25 -0.35
N LEU A 57 -7.14 14.56 0.87
CA LEU A 57 -6.57 15.64 1.68
C LEU A 57 -5.14 15.28 2.10
N LEU A 58 -4.93 14.05 2.57
CA LEU A 58 -3.62 13.55 2.99
C LEU A 58 -2.58 13.55 1.86
N LEU A 59 -2.99 13.18 0.65
CA LEU A 59 -2.11 13.03 -0.51
C LEU A 59 -2.15 14.23 -1.46
N ASN A 60 -2.89 15.29 -1.10
CA ASN A 60 -3.11 16.49 -1.91
C ASN A 60 -3.46 16.17 -3.38
N CYS A 61 -4.51 15.38 -3.59
CA CYS A 61 -4.92 14.93 -4.94
C CYS A 61 -6.43 14.76 -5.07
N ASN A 62 -6.94 14.61 -6.29
CA ASN A 62 -8.38 14.48 -6.53
C ASN A 62 -8.91 13.08 -6.13
N HIS A 63 -9.84 13.03 -5.17
CA HIS A 63 -10.46 11.79 -4.71
C HIS A 63 -11.21 11.01 -5.81
N ILE A 64 -11.77 11.69 -6.81
CA ILE A 64 -12.49 11.04 -7.93
C ILE A 64 -11.51 10.19 -8.74
N ALA A 65 -10.31 10.71 -9.01
CA ALA A 65 -9.28 9.98 -9.75
C ALA A 65 -8.82 8.74 -8.96
N LEU A 66 -8.61 8.88 -7.65
CA LEU A 66 -8.24 7.76 -6.78
C LEU A 66 -9.32 6.68 -6.74
N HIS A 67 -10.58 7.07 -6.53
CA HIS A 67 -11.71 6.17 -6.49
C HIS A 67 -11.89 5.45 -7.83
N SER A 68 -11.87 6.19 -8.94
CA SER A 68 -11.99 5.61 -10.29
C SER A 68 -10.89 4.57 -10.56
N PHE A 69 -9.64 4.87 -10.18
CA PHE A 69 -8.57 3.89 -10.28
C PHE A 69 -8.86 2.63 -9.44
N TYR A 70 -9.27 2.78 -8.18
CA TYR A 70 -9.61 1.64 -7.33
C TYR A 70 -10.76 0.81 -7.90
N SER A 71 -11.84 1.43 -8.37
CA SER A 71 -12.98 0.71 -8.94
C SER A 71 -12.60 -0.12 -10.17
N ASN A 72 -11.67 0.37 -11.00
CA ASN A 72 -11.26 -0.32 -12.23
C ASN A 72 -10.15 -1.35 -12.00
N TYR A 73 -9.23 -1.10 -11.06
CA TYR A 73 -7.98 -1.88 -10.93
C TYR A 73 -7.74 -2.45 -9.53
N GLY A 74 -8.55 -2.13 -8.53
CA GLY A 74 -8.32 -2.52 -7.12
C GLY A 74 -8.20 -4.03 -6.92
N ASN A 75 -8.95 -4.82 -7.70
CA ASN A 75 -8.92 -6.28 -7.65
C ASN A 75 -7.90 -6.92 -8.60
N ASN A 76 -7.12 -6.12 -9.34
CA ASN A 76 -6.16 -6.63 -10.31
C ASN A 76 -5.03 -7.39 -9.60
N LYS A 77 -4.69 -8.60 -10.10
CA LYS A 77 -3.63 -9.46 -9.52
C LYS A 77 -2.27 -8.76 -9.44
N GLU A 78 -1.94 -7.89 -10.39
CA GLU A 78 -0.68 -7.14 -10.37
C GLU A 78 -0.68 -6.05 -9.30
N ILE A 79 -1.85 -5.46 -9.00
CA ILE A 79 -1.98 -4.51 -7.88
C ILE A 79 -1.80 -5.25 -6.55
N LYS A 80 -2.33 -6.47 -6.40
CA LYS A 80 -2.06 -7.31 -5.22
C LYS A 80 -0.56 -7.56 -5.02
N LYS A 81 0.17 -7.86 -6.10
CA LYS A 81 1.65 -8.03 -6.05
C LYS A 81 2.38 -6.79 -5.55
N ILE A 82 1.86 -5.59 -5.80
CA ILE A 82 2.43 -4.36 -5.25
C ILE A 82 2.39 -4.36 -3.72
N PHE A 83 1.31 -4.82 -3.10
CA PHE A 83 1.24 -4.90 -1.64
C PHE A 83 2.31 -5.85 -1.08
N HIS A 84 2.49 -7.04 -1.69
CA HIS A 84 3.55 -7.95 -1.27
C HIS A 84 4.95 -7.33 -1.46
N HIS A 85 5.21 -6.66 -2.58
CA HIS A 85 6.48 -5.96 -2.81
C HIS A 85 6.78 -4.95 -1.68
N PHE A 86 5.79 -4.14 -1.30
CA PHE A 86 5.95 -3.15 -0.23
C PHE A 86 5.92 -3.75 1.19
N CYS A 87 5.42 -4.97 1.35
CA CYS A 87 5.54 -5.76 2.57
C CYS A 87 6.99 -6.24 2.75
N GLU A 88 7.61 -6.81 1.70
CA GLU A 88 9.02 -7.23 1.73
C GLU A 88 9.96 -6.07 2.06
N SER A 89 9.70 -4.89 1.50
CA SER A 89 10.49 -3.68 1.76
C SER A 89 10.14 -2.98 3.10
N ARG A 90 9.29 -3.59 3.92
CA ARG A 90 8.83 -3.08 5.23
C ARG A 90 8.21 -1.67 5.16
N VAL A 91 7.62 -1.30 4.02
CA VAL A 91 6.89 -0.04 3.83
C VAL A 91 5.49 -0.15 4.40
N ILE A 92 4.83 -1.28 4.21
CA ILE A 92 3.59 -1.60 4.93
C ILE A 92 3.90 -2.69 5.95
N VAL A 93 3.47 -2.48 7.19
CA VAL A 93 3.70 -3.43 8.27
C VAL A 93 2.40 -3.58 9.07
N PHE A 94 1.95 -4.81 9.20
CA PHE A 94 0.88 -5.15 10.11
C PHE A 94 1.46 -5.43 11.49
N ILE A 95 1.04 -4.67 12.49
CA ILE A 95 1.52 -4.85 13.87
C ILE A 95 0.52 -5.61 14.75
N GLY A 96 -0.67 -5.94 14.22
CA GLY A 96 -1.69 -6.66 14.96
C GLY A 96 -2.08 -5.92 16.24
N GLU A 97 -2.01 -6.63 17.36
CA GLU A 97 -2.30 -6.09 18.70
C GLU A 97 -1.04 -5.68 19.49
N ASN A 98 0.16 -5.80 18.90
CA ASN A 98 1.39 -5.44 19.59
C ASN A 98 1.46 -3.93 19.79
N LYS A 99 1.40 -3.51 21.06
CA LYS A 99 1.43 -2.10 21.46
C LYS A 99 2.85 -1.53 21.61
N THR A 100 3.85 -2.41 21.73
CA THR A 100 5.25 -2.02 21.95
C THR A 100 6.16 -2.69 20.92
N PHE A 101 6.89 -1.88 20.19
CA PHE A 101 7.89 -2.30 19.20
C PHE A 101 8.84 -1.12 18.95
N SER A 102 10.08 -1.43 18.60
CA SER A 102 11.09 -0.46 18.14
C SER A 102 11.13 -0.40 16.60
N CYS A 103 11.83 0.60 16.06
CA CYS A 103 12.10 0.63 14.61
C CYS A 103 12.93 -0.57 14.14
N ASP A 104 13.87 -1.02 14.98
CA ASP A 104 14.70 -2.19 14.71
C ASP A 104 13.84 -3.46 14.62
N ASP A 105 12.86 -3.60 15.52
CA ASP A 105 11.91 -4.70 15.48
C ASP A 105 11.15 -4.74 14.15
N LEU A 106 10.65 -3.60 13.67
CA LEU A 106 9.89 -3.52 12.42
C LEU A 106 10.75 -3.85 11.18
N ASP A 107 12.02 -3.43 11.22
CA ASP A 107 12.96 -3.60 10.11
C ASP A 107 13.52 -5.02 10.04
N ASN A 108 13.86 -5.60 11.19
CA ASN A 108 14.70 -6.80 11.26
C ASN A 108 13.98 -8.04 11.78
N LYS A 109 12.87 -7.92 12.53
CA LYS A 109 12.15 -9.13 12.99
C LYS A 109 11.31 -9.72 11.87
N ASP A 110 11.55 -10.99 11.58
CA ASP A 110 10.76 -11.80 10.64
C ASP A 110 9.31 -11.96 11.09
N TYR A 111 9.05 -11.88 12.39
CA TYR A 111 7.70 -11.94 12.95
C TYR A 111 6.75 -10.98 12.23
N PHE A 112 7.13 -9.69 12.11
CA PHE A 112 6.28 -8.69 11.47
C PHE A 112 6.11 -8.94 9.97
N LEU A 113 7.12 -9.45 9.27
CA LEU A 113 7.00 -9.79 7.86
C LEU A 113 6.03 -10.93 7.62
N LYS A 114 6.18 -12.02 8.38
CA LYS A 114 5.29 -13.19 8.29
C LYS A 114 3.85 -12.81 8.62
N LEU A 115 3.67 -12.05 9.71
CA LEU A 115 2.36 -11.55 10.12
C LEU A 115 1.74 -10.64 9.06
N THR A 116 2.52 -9.74 8.46
CA THR A 116 2.04 -8.83 7.42
C THR A 116 1.64 -9.59 6.16
N LYS A 117 2.43 -10.59 5.72
CA LYS A 117 2.09 -11.42 4.56
C LYS A 117 0.79 -12.17 4.78
N GLN A 118 0.66 -12.86 5.90
CA GLN A 118 -0.54 -13.61 6.25
C GLN A 118 -1.79 -12.72 6.23
N GLU A 119 -1.71 -11.52 6.81
CA GLU A 119 -2.85 -10.61 6.82
C GLU A 119 -3.17 -10.02 5.43
N LEU A 120 -2.16 -9.78 4.59
CA LEU A 120 -2.40 -9.39 3.19
C LEU A 120 -3.10 -10.50 2.42
N ASP A 121 -2.68 -11.75 2.59
CA ASP A 121 -3.31 -12.89 1.95
C ASP A 121 -4.79 -13.00 2.36
N ASN A 122 -5.08 -12.89 3.67
CA ASN A 122 -6.46 -12.84 4.19
C ASN A 122 -7.31 -11.74 3.53
N ILE A 123 -6.76 -10.52 3.39
CA ILE A 123 -7.44 -9.38 2.77
C ILE A 123 -7.76 -9.64 1.29
N PHE A 124 -6.90 -10.37 0.59
CA PHE A 124 -7.02 -10.57 -0.85
C PHE A 124 -7.66 -11.90 -1.26
N GLU A 125 -7.79 -12.86 -0.34
CA GLU A 125 -8.57 -14.09 -0.50
C GLU A 125 -10.06 -13.91 -0.14
N SER A 126 -10.38 -12.87 0.64
CA SER A 126 -11.75 -12.39 0.91
C SER A 126 -12.36 -11.65 -0.28
#